data_AF-A0A3B0S762-F1
#
_entry.id   AF-A0A3B0S762-F1
#
_cell.length_a   1.000
_cell.length_b   1.000
_cell.length_c   1.000
_cell.angle_alpha   90.00
_cell.angle_beta   90.00
_cell.angle_gamma   90.00
#
_symmetry.space_group_name_H-M   'P 1'
#
loop_
_entity.id
_entity.type
_entity.pdbx_description
1 polymer ?
#
loop_
_entity_poly.entity_id
_entity_poly.type
_entity_poly.pdbx_seq_one_letter_code
_entity_poly.pdbx_strand_id
1 'polypeptide(L)'
;MQDTSPDFTEARRLFELGYSPRQIAKKVDILPSLIRARALQENWSSANVPNWEELRQRYEQGEELVMIARNCTVSLYTLRKRKMREKWNRDTTGLGALRRSVTALQVALTKTDPQDTVQITKISAALSMAAGRLSQAETGEKTPEAENEITTSSETSDTEKLFKLVQDWVPVEKS
;
A
#
# COMPACT_ATOMS: atom_id res chain seq x y z
N MET A 1 8.82 -27.81 -45.99
CA MET A 1 8.85 -26.65 -45.09
C MET A 1 7.49 -26.58 -44.45
N GLN A 2 7.36 -26.95 -43.18
CA GLN A 2 6.08 -26.82 -42.47
C GLN A 2 5.92 -25.35 -42.10
N ASP A 3 4.90 -24.70 -42.65
CA ASP A 3 4.45 -23.39 -42.22
C ASP A 3 3.97 -23.50 -40.77
N THR A 4 4.88 -23.31 -39.82
CA THR A 4 4.54 -23.13 -38.41
C THR A 4 4.03 -21.71 -38.22
N SER A 5 2.87 -21.40 -38.80
CA SER A 5 2.14 -20.19 -38.43
C SER A 5 1.65 -20.34 -36.99
N PRO A 6 2.02 -19.44 -36.06
CA PRO A 6 1.55 -19.52 -34.69
C PRO A 6 0.02 -19.43 -34.63
N ASP A 7 -0.62 -20.31 -33.85
CA ASP A 7 -2.07 -20.27 -33.66
C ASP A 7 -2.45 -19.07 -32.79
N PHE A 8 -3.18 -18.11 -33.38
CA PHE A 8 -3.62 -16.90 -32.70
C PHE A 8 -5.00 -17.04 -32.04
N THR A 9 -5.65 -18.20 -32.12
CA THR A 9 -7.01 -18.42 -31.59
C THR A 9 -7.07 -18.18 -30.09
N GLU A 10 -6.11 -18.72 -29.34
CA GLU A 10 -6.01 -18.50 -27.89
C GLU A 10 -5.62 -17.05 -27.55
N ALA A 11 -4.71 -16.46 -28.34
CA ALA A 11 -4.33 -15.07 -28.16
C ALA A 11 -5.51 -14.11 -28.36
N ARG A 12 -6.37 -14.38 -29.35
CA ARG A 12 -7.61 -13.63 -29.61
C ARG A 12 -8.58 -13.73 -28.45
N ARG A 13 -8.85 -14.94 -27.96
CA ARG A 13 -9.72 -15.15 -26.79
C ARG A 13 -9.23 -14.36 -25.57
N LEU A 14 -7.93 -14.39 -25.29
CA LEU A 14 -7.35 -13.63 -24.17
C LEU A 14 -7.42 -12.11 -24.41
N PHE A 15 -7.29 -11.66 -25.64
CA PHE A 15 -7.43 -10.24 -25.98
C PHE A 15 -8.87 -9.73 -25.78
N GLU A 16 -9.86 -10.52 -26.20
CA GLU A 16 -11.29 -10.22 -26.00
C GLU A 16 -11.63 -10.14 -24.51
N LEU A 17 -11.02 -10.99 -23.67
CA LEU A 17 -11.10 -10.93 -22.20
C LEU A 17 -10.42 -9.69 -21.58
N GLY A 18 -9.70 -8.89 -22.38
CA GLY A 18 -9.08 -7.63 -21.98
C GLY A 18 -7.61 -7.74 -21.58
N TYR A 19 -6.95 -8.90 -21.75
CA TYR A 19 -5.53 -9.02 -21.44
C TYR A 19 -4.68 -8.21 -22.41
N SER A 20 -3.62 -7.58 -21.90
CA SER A 20 -2.66 -6.86 -22.76
C SER A 20 -1.79 -7.82 -23.58
N PRO A 21 -1.29 -7.42 -24.77
CA PRO A 21 -0.43 -8.27 -25.60
C PRO A 21 0.80 -8.85 -24.87
N ARG A 22 1.34 -8.13 -23.87
CA ARG A 22 2.45 -8.64 -23.06
C ARG A 22 2.03 -9.73 -22.06
N GLN A 23 0.81 -9.65 -21.52
CA GLN A 23 0.26 -10.69 -20.65
C GLN A 23 -0.11 -11.93 -21.46
N ILE A 24 -0.66 -11.74 -22.66
CA ILE A 24 -0.98 -12.83 -23.60
C ILE A 24 0.30 -13.54 -24.03
N ALA A 25 1.35 -12.80 -24.37
CA ALA A 25 2.65 -13.37 -24.75
C ALA A 25 3.24 -14.32 -23.70
N LYS A 26 3.05 -14.00 -22.41
CA LYS A 26 3.49 -14.88 -21.31
C LYS A 26 2.71 -16.20 -21.22
N LYS A 27 1.53 -16.28 -21.81
CA LYS A 27 0.64 -17.45 -21.77
C LYS A 27 0.75 -18.30 -23.03
N VAL A 28 0.87 -17.67 -24.20
CA VAL A 28 0.75 -18.33 -25.51
C VAL A 28 2.11 -18.46 -26.23
N ASP A 29 3.21 -18.00 -25.62
CA ASP A 29 4.57 -17.98 -26.22
C ASP A 29 4.65 -17.32 -27.61
N ILE A 30 3.82 -16.29 -27.83
CA ILE A 30 3.84 -15.47 -29.03
C ILE A 30 4.38 -14.09 -28.67
N LEU A 31 5.25 -13.53 -29.52
CA LEU A 31 5.78 -12.18 -29.32
C LEU A 31 4.66 -11.13 -29.18
N PRO A 32 4.74 -10.22 -28.17
CA PRO A 32 3.73 -9.17 -27.98
C PRO A 32 3.51 -8.28 -29.20
N SER A 33 4.56 -8.08 -30.02
CA SER A 33 4.50 -7.30 -31.27
C SER A 33 3.63 -7.98 -32.33
N LEU A 34 3.74 -9.31 -32.49
CA LEU A 34 2.94 -10.09 -33.43
C LEU A 34 1.47 -10.10 -33.03
N ILE A 35 1.19 -10.32 -31.73
CA ILE A 35 -0.18 -10.25 -31.19
C ILE A 35 -0.79 -8.88 -31.48
N ARG A 36 -0.04 -7.79 -31.25
CA ARG A 36 -0.52 -6.43 -31.53
C ARG A 36 -0.77 -6.18 -33.02
N ALA A 37 0.16 -6.59 -33.88
CA ALA A 37 0.02 -6.43 -35.32
C ALA A 37 -1.21 -7.19 -35.84
N ARG A 38 -1.42 -8.42 -35.36
CA ARG A 38 -2.58 -9.24 -35.74
C ARG A 38 -3.90 -8.67 -35.21
N ALA A 39 -3.93 -8.23 -33.96
CA ALA A 39 -5.11 -7.59 -33.37
C ALA A 39 -5.55 -6.33 -34.14
N LEU A 40 -4.59 -5.55 -34.64
CA LEU A 40 -4.88 -4.38 -35.49
C LEU A 40 -5.34 -4.79 -36.89
N GLN A 41 -4.72 -5.80 -37.49
CA GLN A 41 -5.07 -6.28 -38.84
C GLN A 41 -6.49 -6.87 -38.88
N GLU A 42 -6.88 -7.61 -37.84
CA GLU A 42 -8.18 -8.28 -37.74
C GLU A 42 -9.22 -7.50 -36.92
N ASN A 43 -8.91 -6.28 -36.49
CA ASN A 43 -9.78 -5.44 -35.66
C ASN A 43 -10.35 -6.15 -34.42
N TRP A 44 -9.49 -6.82 -33.65
CA TRP A 44 -9.92 -7.45 -32.40
C TRP A 44 -10.46 -6.39 -31.43
N SER A 45 -11.67 -6.60 -30.92
CA SER A 45 -12.28 -5.73 -29.92
C SER A 45 -11.94 -6.20 -28.51
N SER A 46 -11.39 -5.32 -27.66
CA SER A 46 -11.26 -5.61 -26.24
C SER A 46 -12.59 -5.28 -25.55
N ALA A 47 -13.27 -6.28 -24.98
CA ALA A 47 -14.59 -6.08 -24.39
C ALA A 47 -14.55 -5.27 -23.08
N ASN A 48 -13.42 -5.25 -22.38
CA ASN A 48 -13.32 -4.63 -21.07
C ASN A 48 -12.59 -3.29 -21.11
N VAL A 49 -13.36 -2.19 -21.08
CA VAL A 49 -12.84 -0.89 -20.67
C VAL A 49 -12.53 -0.96 -19.17
N PRO A 50 -11.30 -0.67 -18.73
CA PRO A 50 -10.97 -0.72 -17.31
C PRO A 50 -11.75 0.32 -16.51
N ASN A 51 -12.22 -0.07 -15.32
CA ASN A 51 -12.80 0.87 -14.36
C ASN A 51 -11.70 1.74 -13.74
N TRP A 52 -11.43 2.90 -14.36
CA TRP A 52 -10.33 3.78 -13.94
C TRP A 52 -10.53 4.39 -12.55
N GLU A 53 -11.77 4.60 -12.13
CA GLU A 53 -12.09 5.20 -10.84
C GLU A 53 -11.74 4.25 -9.69
N GLU A 54 -12.11 2.98 -9.81
CA GLU A 54 -11.73 1.93 -8.85
C GLU A 54 -10.20 1.75 -8.79
N LEU A 55 -9.53 1.71 -9.94
CA LEU A 55 -8.06 1.58 -10.00
C LEU A 55 -7.35 2.77 -9.35
N ARG A 56 -7.92 3.97 -9.50
CA ARG A 56 -7.44 5.18 -8.84
C ARG A 56 -7.61 5.06 -7.32
N GLN A 57 -8.81 4.68 -6.86
CA GLN A 57 -9.11 4.54 -5.44
C GLN A 57 -8.15 3.54 -4.76
N ARG A 58 -7.90 2.38 -5.38
CA ARG A 58 -6.92 1.38 -4.88
C ARG A 58 -5.50 1.95 -4.77
N TYR A 59 -5.08 2.72 -5.78
CA TYR A 59 -3.77 3.38 -5.75
C TYR A 59 -3.67 4.43 -4.64
N GLU A 60 -4.72 5.23 -4.44
CA GLU A 60 -4.81 6.29 -3.42
C GLU A 60 -4.87 5.69 -2.01
N GLN A 61 -5.53 4.54 -1.84
CA GLN A 61 -5.56 3.75 -0.60
C GLN A 61 -4.21 3.14 -0.21
N GLY A 62 -3.26 3.07 -1.14
CA GLY A 62 -1.88 2.65 -0.84
C GLY A 62 -1.38 1.48 -1.66
N GLU A 63 -2.22 0.83 -2.46
CA GLU A 63 -1.79 -0.30 -3.28
C GLU A 63 -0.75 0.15 -4.32
N GLU A 64 0.29 -0.65 -4.51
CA GLU A 64 1.30 -0.37 -5.51
C GLU A 64 0.76 -0.59 -6.92
N LEU A 65 1.14 0.29 -7.86
CA LEU A 65 0.75 0.13 -9.28
C LEU A 65 1.16 -1.22 -9.86
N VAL A 66 2.25 -1.82 -9.38
CA VAL A 66 2.70 -3.14 -9.80
C VAL A 66 1.73 -4.23 -9.34
N MET A 67 1.20 -4.12 -8.12
CA MET A 67 0.21 -5.05 -7.58
C MET A 67 -1.14 -4.88 -8.29
N ILE A 68 -1.59 -3.63 -8.50
CA ILE A 68 -2.78 -3.33 -9.29
C ILE A 68 -2.66 -3.93 -10.71
N ALA A 69 -1.52 -3.76 -11.38
CA ALA A 69 -1.28 -4.30 -12.72
C ALA A 69 -1.21 -5.84 -12.78
N ARG A 70 -0.87 -6.50 -11.66
CA ARG A 70 -0.88 -7.97 -11.56
C ARG A 70 -2.29 -8.50 -11.37
N ASN A 71 -3.08 -7.81 -10.56
CA ASN A 71 -4.43 -8.21 -10.18
C ASN A 71 -5.48 -7.81 -11.23
N CYS A 72 -5.17 -6.84 -12.10
CA CYS A 72 -6.06 -6.36 -13.15
C CYS A 72 -5.52 -6.68 -14.55
N THR A 73 -6.42 -6.62 -15.54
CA THR A 73 -6.09 -6.80 -16.96
C THR A 73 -5.34 -5.62 -17.57
N VAL A 74 -5.10 -4.55 -16.80
CA VAL A 74 -4.41 -3.33 -17.24
C VAL A 74 -2.91 -3.45 -17.10
N SER A 75 -2.18 -3.12 -18.17
CA SER A 75 -0.71 -3.11 -18.13
C SER A 75 -0.15 -2.02 -17.19
N LEU A 76 0.97 -2.32 -16.55
CA LEU A 76 1.71 -1.35 -15.70
C LEU A 76 2.05 -0.06 -16.45
N TYR A 77 2.40 -0.16 -17.73
CA TYR A 77 2.71 1.00 -18.56
C TYR A 77 1.48 1.91 -18.74
N THR A 78 0.32 1.32 -19.01
CA THR A 78 -0.94 2.05 -19.16
C THR A 78 -1.32 2.76 -17.86
N LEU A 79 -1.20 2.07 -16.72
CA LEU A 79 -1.44 2.64 -15.39
C LEU A 79 -0.52 3.83 -15.10
N ARG A 80 0.80 3.70 -15.36
CA ARG A 80 1.77 4.80 -15.16
C ARG A 80 1.42 6.01 -16.02
N LYS A 81 1.11 5.81 -17.31
CA LYS A 81 0.73 6.89 -18.22
C LYS A 81 -0.55 7.58 -17.76
N ARG A 82 -1.54 6.81 -17.29
CA ARG A 82 -2.82 7.34 -16.78
C ARG A 82 -2.62 8.15 -15.50
N LYS A 83 -1.92 7.60 -14.51
CA LYS A 83 -1.55 8.30 -13.27
C LYS A 83 -0.94 9.67 -13.55
N MET A 84 0.01 9.76 -14.49
CA MET A 84 0.68 11.03 -14.81
C MET A 84 -0.28 12.04 -15.46
N ARG A 85 -1.16 11.58 -16.36
CA ARG A 85 -2.14 12.43 -17.05
C ARG A 85 -3.19 12.99 -16.09
N GLU A 86 -3.69 12.14 -15.19
CA GLU A 86 -4.75 12.50 -14.23
C GLU A 86 -4.20 12.98 -12.88
N LYS A 87 -2.87 13.09 -12.74
CA LYS A 87 -2.18 13.53 -11.53
C LYS A 87 -2.63 12.77 -10.27
N TRP A 88 -2.72 11.43 -10.35
CA TRP A 88 -3.12 10.65 -9.18
C TRP A 88 -2.09 10.81 -8.07
N ASN A 89 -2.56 11.32 -6.94
CA ASN A 89 -1.77 11.56 -5.75
C ASN A 89 -2.28 10.70 -4.62
N ARG A 90 -1.35 10.14 -3.85
CA ARG A 90 -1.71 9.49 -2.59
C ARG A 90 -1.91 10.60 -1.57
N ASP A 91 -3.06 10.63 -0.93
CA ASP A 91 -3.30 11.58 0.17
C ASP A 91 -2.31 11.33 1.28
N THR A 92 -1.31 12.19 1.42
CA THR A 92 -0.22 12.06 2.39
C THR A 92 -0.66 12.31 3.82
N THR A 93 -1.89 12.79 4.02
CA THR A 93 -2.44 13.25 5.31
C THR A 93 -3.73 12.52 5.66
N GLY A 94 -4.09 12.57 6.96
CA GLY A 94 -5.35 12.02 7.48
C GLY A 94 -5.55 10.52 7.24
N LEU A 95 -6.76 10.17 6.78
CA LEU A 95 -7.22 8.79 6.58
C LEU A 95 -6.34 8.00 5.60
N GLY A 96 -5.90 8.63 4.50
CA GLY A 96 -5.07 7.98 3.49
C GLY A 96 -3.69 7.58 4.00
N ALA A 97 -3.10 8.40 4.89
CA ALA A 97 -1.86 8.04 5.57
C ALA A 97 -2.03 6.84 6.50
N LEU A 98 -3.17 6.79 7.18
CA LEU A 98 -3.49 5.74 8.13
C LEU A 98 -3.79 4.40 7.45
N ARG A 99 -4.48 4.41 6.29
CA ARG A 99 -4.62 3.22 5.44
C ARG A 99 -3.25 2.66 5.01
N ARG A 100 -2.35 3.54 4.58
CA ARG A 100 -1.00 3.15 4.15
C ARG A 100 -0.15 2.60 5.28
N SER A 101 -0.24 3.16 6.49
CA SER A 101 0.52 2.62 7.63
C SER A 101 0.05 1.22 8.00
N VAL A 102 -1.27 0.95 7.96
CA VAL A 102 -1.82 -0.40 8.14
C VAL A 102 -1.29 -1.36 7.07
N THR A 103 -1.38 -0.99 5.78
CA THR A 103 -0.86 -1.85 4.70
C THR A 103 0.64 -2.09 4.82
N ALA A 104 1.43 -1.06 5.19
CA ALA A 104 2.86 -1.19 5.40
C ALA A 104 3.18 -2.15 6.56
N LEU A 105 2.43 -2.10 7.66
CA LEU A 105 2.58 -3.01 8.79
C LEU A 105 2.21 -4.45 8.41
N GLN A 106 1.16 -4.67 7.61
CA GLN A 106 0.82 -6.00 7.08
C GLN A 106 1.94 -6.57 6.19
N VAL A 107 2.52 -5.72 5.32
CA VAL A 107 3.65 -6.11 4.47
C VAL A 107 4.90 -6.37 5.30
N ALA A 108 5.15 -5.59 6.35
CA ALA A 108 6.26 -5.83 7.28
C ALA A 108 6.08 -7.18 8.00
N LEU A 109 4.87 -7.48 8.48
CA LEU A 109 4.56 -8.74 9.15
C LEU A 109 4.80 -9.95 8.24
N THR A 110 4.38 -9.89 6.97
CA THR A 110 4.58 -10.98 6.01
C THR A 110 6.04 -11.20 5.59
N LYS A 111 6.91 -10.20 5.79
CA LYS A 111 8.35 -10.27 5.49
C LYS A 111 9.22 -10.56 6.71
N THR A 112 8.66 -10.50 7.92
CA THR A 112 9.40 -10.74 9.16
C THR A 112 9.72 -12.23 9.30
N ASP A 113 10.91 -12.56 9.82
CA ASP A 113 11.27 -13.95 10.11
C ASP A 113 10.26 -14.56 11.10
N PRO A 114 9.63 -15.70 10.78
CA PRO A 114 8.70 -16.38 11.67
C PRO A 114 9.27 -16.69 13.07
N GLN A 115 10.60 -16.76 13.21
CA GLN A 115 11.26 -17.04 14.50
C GLN A 115 11.54 -15.78 15.34
N ASP A 116 11.47 -14.58 14.77
CA ASP A 116 11.62 -13.34 15.53
C ASP A 116 10.29 -12.92 16.18
N THR A 117 9.97 -13.61 17.29
CA THR A 117 8.73 -13.41 18.05
C THR A 117 8.59 -11.99 18.59
N VAL A 118 9.70 -11.30 18.89
CA VAL A 118 9.70 -9.94 19.42
C VAL A 118 9.27 -8.94 18.34
N GLN A 119 9.83 -9.04 17.13
CA GLN A 119 9.43 -8.19 16.02
C GLN A 119 7.99 -8.46 15.58
N ILE A 120 7.59 -9.73 15.49
CA ILE A 120 6.21 -10.12 15.17
C ILE A 120 5.23 -9.48 16.17
N THR A 121 5.53 -9.54 17.47
CA THR A 121 4.64 -8.98 18.51
C THR A 121 4.57 -7.46 18.40
N LYS A 122 5.70 -6.77 18.18
CA LYS A 122 5.73 -5.31 18.00
C LYS A 122 4.92 -4.87 16.78
N ILE A 123 5.11 -5.53 15.64
CA ILE A 123 4.40 -5.22 14.40
C ILE A 123 2.91 -5.52 14.55
N SER A 124 2.54 -6.62 15.20
CA SER A 124 1.14 -7.00 15.43
C SER A 124 0.43 -6.03 16.36
N ALA A 125 1.06 -5.60 17.46
CA ALA A 125 0.51 -4.58 18.34
C ALA A 125 0.32 -3.23 17.62
N ALA A 126 1.32 -2.81 16.84
CA ALA A 126 1.22 -1.61 16.01
C ALA A 126 0.09 -1.72 14.97
N LEU A 127 -0.09 -2.90 14.36
CA LEU A 127 -1.15 -3.18 13.41
C LEU A 127 -2.53 -3.07 14.08
N SER A 128 -2.72 -3.67 15.26
CA SER A 128 -3.98 -3.60 16.00
C SER A 128 -4.36 -2.16 16.35
N MET A 129 -3.41 -1.35 16.82
CA MET A 129 -3.65 0.07 17.11
C MET A 129 -3.97 0.86 15.84
N ALA A 130 -3.21 0.64 14.76
CA ALA A 130 -3.43 1.34 13.49
C ALA A 130 -4.77 0.95 12.85
N ALA A 131 -5.15 -0.33 12.90
CA ALA A 131 -6.43 -0.82 12.40
C ALA A 131 -7.61 -0.28 13.22
N GLY A 132 -7.49 -0.21 14.55
CA GLY A 132 -8.49 0.41 15.41
C GLY A 132 -8.71 1.89 15.07
N ARG A 133 -7.62 2.66 14.95
CA ARG A 133 -7.66 4.07 14.54
C ARG A 133 -8.22 4.24 13.13
N LEU A 134 -7.97 3.29 12.23
CA LEU A 134 -8.51 3.32 10.86
C LEU A 134 -10.02 3.15 10.88
N SER A 135 -10.50 2.11 11.57
CA SER A 135 -11.93 1.82 11.70
C SER A 135 -12.68 3.02 12.27
N GLN A 136 -12.14 3.67 13.31
CA GLN A 136 -12.73 4.86 13.93
C GLN A 136 -12.78 6.06 12.96
N ALA A 137 -11.68 6.30 12.24
CA ALA A 137 -11.61 7.39 11.27
C ALA A 137 -12.51 7.16 10.05
N GLU A 138 -12.80 5.90 9.70
CA GLU A 138 -13.73 5.54 8.62
C GLU A 138 -15.20 5.62 9.05
N THR A 139 -15.55 5.26 10.29
CA THR A 139 -16.94 5.33 10.79
C THR A 139 -17.33 6.74 11.26
N GLY A 140 -16.36 7.64 11.47
CA GLY A 140 -16.61 8.99 11.96
C GLY A 140 -17.04 9.05 13.43
N GLU A 141 -17.03 7.91 14.13
CA GLU A 141 -17.25 7.85 15.58
C GLU A 141 -16.01 8.42 16.27
N LYS A 142 -16.16 9.64 16.81
CA LYS A 142 -15.20 10.19 17.76
C LYS A 142 -15.22 9.29 19.00
N THR A 143 -14.05 8.89 19.48
CA THR A 143 -13.90 8.31 20.80
C THR A 143 -14.59 9.21 21.83
N PRO A 144 -15.35 8.67 22.80
CA PRO A 144 -15.35 9.28 24.11
C PRO A 144 -13.90 9.18 24.62
N GLU A 145 -13.30 10.36 24.83
CA GLU A 145 -12.16 10.55 25.72
C GLU A 145 -10.81 9.92 25.30
N ALA A 146 -10.01 10.73 24.61
CA ALA A 146 -8.59 10.86 24.95
C ALA A 146 -8.42 11.89 26.11
N GLU A 147 -9.34 11.86 27.08
CA GLU A 147 -9.22 12.53 28.38
C GLU A 147 -8.83 11.47 29.42
N ASN A 148 -7.79 10.67 29.14
CA ASN A 148 -7.04 10.03 30.22
C ASN A 148 -5.79 10.89 30.44
N GLU A 149 -5.96 11.84 31.36
CA GLU A 149 -4.93 12.42 32.23
C GLU A 149 -3.56 12.70 31.59
N ILE A 150 -3.49 13.80 30.85
CA ILE A 150 -2.38 14.75 31.03
C ILE A 150 -3.02 16.02 31.60
N THR A 151 -3.60 15.90 32.78
CA THR A 151 -3.65 17.02 33.70
C THR A 151 -2.21 17.17 34.18
N THR A 152 -1.41 17.99 33.51
CA THR A 152 -0.21 18.58 34.14
C THR A 152 -0.72 19.47 35.28
N SER A 153 -1.08 18.83 36.39
CA SER A 153 -1.16 19.46 37.69
C SER A 153 0.28 19.74 38.13
N SER A 154 0.68 21.01 38.00
CA SER A 154 1.70 21.63 38.84
C SER A 154 3.09 20.98 38.86
N GLU A 155 3.83 21.06 37.75
CA GLU A 155 5.26 20.72 37.63
C GLU A 155 6.20 21.77 38.26
N THR A 156 5.97 22.18 39.51
CA THR A 156 6.92 23.04 40.25
C THR A 156 7.33 22.49 41.62
N SER A 157 6.72 21.39 42.08
CA SER A 157 6.98 20.81 43.42
C SER A 157 8.07 19.72 43.42
N ASP A 158 8.17 18.94 42.33
CA ASP A 158 9.03 17.74 42.34
C ASP A 158 10.47 18.03 41.91
N THR A 159 10.71 19.13 41.18
CA THR A 159 12.07 19.60 40.87
C THR A 159 12.79 20.15 42.11
N GLU A 160 12.07 20.83 43.02
CA GLU A 160 12.65 21.33 44.28
C GLU A 160 13.04 20.19 45.23
N LYS A 161 12.27 19.10 45.26
CA LYS A 161 12.60 17.90 46.06
C LYS A 161 13.79 17.15 45.49
N LEU A 162 13.91 17.04 44.17
CA LEU A 162 15.08 16.45 43.52
C LEU A 162 16.34 17.30 43.73
N PHE A 163 16.22 18.63 43.70
CA PHE A 163 17.36 19.52 43.94
C PHE A 163 17.89 19.44 45.38
N LYS A 164 17.00 19.34 46.38
CA LYS A 164 17.39 19.09 47.77
C LYS A 164 18.06 17.72 47.96
N LEU A 165 17.51 16.67 47.34
CA LEU A 165 18.07 15.31 47.46
C LEU A 165 19.49 15.22 46.88
N VAL A 166 19.76 15.96 45.80
CA VAL A 166 21.09 16.03 45.17
C VAL A 166 22.07 16.84 46.02
N GLN A 167 21.63 17.92 46.68
CA GLN A 167 22.48 18.68 47.60
C GLN A 167 22.88 17.89 48.85
N ASP A 168 22.00 17.03 49.36
CA ASP A 168 22.30 16.18 50.52
C ASP A 168 23.28 15.03 50.19
N TRP A 169 23.54 14.75 48.91
CA TRP A 169 24.45 13.70 48.44
C TRP A 169 25.86 14.17 48.11
N VAL A 170 26.12 15.49 48.06
CA VAL A 170 27.47 16.00 47.82
C VAL A 170 28.18 16.11 49.17
N PRO A 171 29.21 15.28 49.44
CA PRO A 171 30.00 15.44 50.66
C PRO A 171 30.71 16.80 50.58
N VAL A 172 30.50 17.63 51.59
CA VAL A 172 31.23 18.88 51.77
C VAL A 172 32.70 18.54 51.99
N GLU A 173 33.50 18.59 50.93
CA GLU A 173 34.95 18.68 51.07
C GLU A 173 35.26 20.05 51.69
N LYS A 174 35.66 20.02 52.97
CA LYS A 174 36.22 21.18 53.65
C LYS A 174 37.56 21.51 53.02
N SER A 175 37.70 22.72 52.49
CA SER A 175 38.99 23.44 52.39
C SER A 175 38.72 24.94 52.33
#